data_AF-A0A4S1ERZ4-F1
#
_entry.id   AF-A0A4S1ERZ4-F1
#
_cell.length_a   1.000
_cell.length_b   1.000
_cell.length_c   1.000
_cell.angle_alpha   90.00
_cell.angle_beta   90.00
_cell.angle_gamma   90.00
#
_symmetry.space_group_name_H-M   'P 1'
#
loop_
_entity.id
_entity.type
_entity.pdbx_description
1 polymer ?
#
loop_
_entity_poly.entity_id
_entity_poly.type
_entity_poly.pdbx_seq_one_letter_code
_entity_poly.pdbx_strand_id
1 'polypeptide(L)'
;ANTAEEIHFALLSDWPDSKTEIDAADIEILQYARDEIARLNARYPSEGSPRFYLLHRRRLYNQAQGCWMGWERKRGKLHELNLLLRGDSDTTFLP
;
A
#
# COMPACT_ATOMS: atom_id res chain seq x y z
N ALA A 1 -17.46 -8.44 -13.80
CA ALA A 1 -16.33 -8.53 -12.85
C ALA A 1 -15.89 -9.99 -12.79
N ASN A 2 -14.59 -10.28 -12.73
CA ASN A 2 -14.08 -11.65 -12.67
C ASN A 2 -14.23 -12.17 -11.23
N THR A 3 -14.98 -13.25 -11.03
CA THR A 3 -15.35 -13.79 -9.70
C THR A 3 -14.62 -15.09 -9.36
N ALA A 4 -13.60 -15.48 -10.12
CA ALA A 4 -12.81 -16.66 -9.78
C ALA A 4 -12.24 -16.53 -8.35
N GLU A 5 -12.35 -17.61 -7.58
CA GLU A 5 -12.03 -17.62 -6.14
C GLU A 5 -10.55 -17.32 -5.88
N GLU A 6 -9.67 -17.68 -6.82
CA GLU A 6 -8.21 -17.53 -6.74
C GLU A 6 -7.67 -16.15 -7.16
N ILE A 7 -8.53 -15.16 -7.40
CA ILE A 7 -8.09 -13.82 -7.82
C ILE A 7 -8.18 -12.84 -6.67
N HIS A 8 -7.02 -12.32 -6.29
CA HIS A 8 -6.84 -11.26 -5.31
C HIS A 8 -6.39 -9.96 -5.97
N PHE A 9 -6.75 -8.83 -5.35
CA PHE A 9 -6.41 -7.50 -5.82
C PHE A 9 -5.66 -6.75 -4.71
N ALA A 10 -4.54 -6.11 -5.04
CA ALA A 10 -3.79 -5.29 -4.10
C ALA A 10 -3.56 -3.89 -4.66
N LEU A 11 -3.91 -2.87 -3.86
CA LEU A 11 -3.60 -1.48 -4.16
C LEU A 11 -2.22 -1.11 -3.58
N LEU A 12 -1.24 -0.90 -4.45
CA LEU A 12 0.11 -0.47 -4.08
C LEU A 12 0.20 1.06 -4.11
N SER A 13 0.23 1.68 -2.94
CA SER A 13 0.14 3.14 -2.80
C SER A 13 1.27 3.71 -1.95
N ASP A 14 1.59 4.98 -2.21
CA ASP A 14 2.52 5.79 -1.42
C ASP A 14 1.86 7.16 -1.26
N TRP A 15 2.29 7.96 -0.28
CA TRP A 15 1.95 9.38 -0.24
C TRP A 15 2.74 10.20 -1.28
N PRO A 16 2.23 11.39 -1.68
CA PRO A 16 2.96 12.34 -2.49
C PRO A 16 4.27 12.80 -1.82
N ASP A 17 5.19 13.32 -2.63
CA ASP A 17 6.45 13.89 -2.12
C ASP A 17 6.15 15.07 -1.17
N SER A 18 6.79 15.13 0.00
CA SER A 18 6.53 16.14 1.02
C SER A 18 7.80 16.62 1.74
N LYS A 19 7.70 17.76 2.44
CA LYS A 19 8.76 18.26 3.34
C LYS A 19 8.71 17.63 4.73
N THR A 20 7.59 17.01 5.10
CA THR A 20 7.40 16.28 6.35
C THR A 20 7.22 14.79 6.06
N GLU A 21 7.54 13.93 7.04
CA GLU A 21 7.44 12.48 6.86
C GLU A 21 6.01 11.99 6.76
N ILE A 22 5.11 12.57 7.57
CA ILE A 22 3.65 12.33 7.62
C ILE A 22 2.98 13.65 8.02
N ASP A 23 1.84 13.97 7.43
CA ASP A 23 0.94 15.04 7.85
C ASP A 23 -0.49 14.54 8.11
N ALA A 24 -1.40 15.45 8.49
CA ALA A 24 -2.78 15.11 8.79
C ALA A 24 -3.55 14.60 7.55
N ALA A 25 -3.28 15.15 6.37
CA ALA A 25 -3.94 14.76 5.13
C ALA A 25 -3.49 13.36 4.70
N ASP A 26 -2.23 13.01 4.93
CA ASP A 26 -1.67 11.68 4.71
C ASP A 26 -2.42 10.61 5.55
N ILE A 27 -2.66 10.89 6.82
CA ILE A 27 -3.39 10.00 7.73
C ILE A 27 -4.85 9.87 7.28
N GLU A 28 -5.50 10.98 6.95
CA GLU A 28 -6.89 11.02 6.51
C GLU A 28 -7.10 10.18 5.24
N ILE A 29 -6.26 10.38 4.22
CA ILE A 29 -6.39 9.65 2.95
C ILE A 29 -6.07 8.15 3.10
N LEU A 30 -5.12 7.81 3.97
CA LEU A 30 -4.81 6.42 4.27
C LEU A 30 -5.98 5.73 4.97
N GLN A 31 -6.60 6.40 5.95
CA GLN A 31 -7.77 5.88 6.65
C GLN A 31 -8.95 5.69 5.69
N TYR A 32 -9.20 6.68 4.81
CA TYR A 32 -10.22 6.57 3.77
C TYR A 32 -9.98 5.35 2.88
N ALA A 33 -8.75 5.10 2.43
CA ALA A 33 -8.41 3.94 1.63
C ALA A 33 -8.63 2.61 2.38
N ARG A 34 -8.31 2.56 3.69
CA ARG A 34 -8.56 1.37 4.55
C ARG A 34 -10.05 1.08 4.63
N ASP A 35 -10.88 2.11 4.84
CA ASP A 35 -12.33 1.98 4.94
C ASP A 35 -12.95 1.49 3.62
N GLU A 36 -12.48 1.98 2.48
CA GLU A 36 -12.96 1.54 1.17
C GLU A 36 -12.57 0.10 0.84
N ILE A 37 -11.36 -0.34 1.21
CA ILE A 37 -10.95 -1.74 1.07
C ILE A 37 -11.79 -2.64 1.98
N ALA A 38 -12.09 -2.21 3.21
CA ALA A 38 -12.99 -2.93 4.10
C ALA A 38 -14.41 -3.05 3.51
N ARG A 39 -14.95 -1.97 2.93
CA ARG A 39 -16.24 -1.99 2.22
C ARG A 39 -16.23 -2.95 1.03
N LEU A 40 -15.16 -2.98 0.24
CA LEU A 40 -15.02 -3.92 -0.87
C LEU A 40 -14.99 -5.38 -0.40
N ASN A 41 -14.24 -5.70 0.64
CA ASN A 41 -14.20 -7.04 1.21
C ASN A 41 -15.55 -7.47 1.82
N ALA A 42 -16.29 -6.55 2.44
CA ALA A 42 -17.64 -6.82 2.92
C ALA A 42 -18.64 -7.08 1.78
N ARG A 43 -18.49 -6.37 0.65
CA ARG A 43 -19.33 -6.53 -0.54
C ARG A 43 -19.00 -7.82 -1.32
N TYR A 44 -17.77 -8.27 -1.26
CA TYR A 44 -17.26 -9.43 -2.01
C TYR A 44 -16.50 -10.38 -1.07
N PRO A 45 -17.20 -11.09 -0.18
CA PRO A 45 -16.56 -12.02 0.74
C PRO A 45 -15.85 -13.15 -0.02
N SER A 46 -14.79 -13.67 0.58
CA SER A 46 -13.99 -14.79 0.08
C SER A 46 -13.66 -15.74 1.22
N GLU A 47 -13.57 -17.04 0.92
CA GLU A 47 -13.19 -18.04 1.90
C GLU A 47 -11.68 -18.00 2.17
N GLY A 48 -11.28 -18.13 3.44
CA GLY A 48 -9.87 -18.20 3.86
C GLY A 48 -9.15 -16.85 3.99
N SER A 49 -9.16 -16.01 2.96
CA SER A 49 -8.45 -14.72 2.98
C SER A 49 -9.22 -13.60 2.28
N PRO A 50 -8.98 -12.31 2.61
CA PRO A 50 -9.60 -11.19 1.91
C PRO A 50 -9.32 -11.19 0.40
N ARG A 51 -10.23 -10.62 -0.38
CA ARG A 51 -10.04 -10.48 -1.83
C ARG A 51 -9.28 -9.21 -2.19
N PHE A 52 -9.46 -8.15 -1.42
CA PHE A 52 -8.87 -6.83 -1.66
C PHE A 52 -7.89 -6.46 -0.53
N TYR A 53 -6.70 -6.00 -0.91
CA TYR A 53 -5.62 -5.62 0.00
C TYR A 53 -5.19 -4.18 -0.26
N LEU A 54 -4.81 -3.48 0.81
CA LEU A 54 -4.09 -2.21 0.74
C LEU A 54 -2.64 -2.44 1.16
N LEU A 55 -1.70 -2.16 0.27
CA LEU A 55 -0.28 -2.20 0.56
C LEU A 55 0.27 -0.78 0.40
N HIS A 56 0.24 -0.03 1.51
CA HIS A 56 0.67 1.37 1.52
C HIS A 56 2.09 1.50 2.06
N ARG A 57 2.98 2.18 1.35
CA ARG A 57 4.36 2.38 1.78
C ARG A 57 4.57 3.73 2.45
N ARG A 58 5.37 3.75 3.52
CA ARG A 58 5.86 5.01 4.09
C ARG A 58 6.87 5.68 3.15
N ARG A 59 7.00 7.00 3.29
CA ARG A 59 8.04 7.78 2.60
C ARG A 59 9.40 7.56 3.27
N LEU A 60 10.47 7.64 2.48
CA LEU A 60 11.84 7.70 2.98
C LEU A 60 12.42 9.07 2.66
N TYR A 61 13.26 9.60 3.55
CA TYR A 61 13.91 10.88 3.31
C TYR A 61 15.01 10.75 2.25
N ASN A 62 14.88 11.53 1.18
CA ASN A 62 15.89 11.64 0.14
C ASN A 62 16.74 12.89 0.38
N GLN A 63 17.96 12.69 0.87
CA GLN A 63 18.91 13.79 1.13
C GLN A 63 19.25 14.60 -0.13
N ALA A 64 19.36 13.95 -1.29
CA ALA A 64 19.71 14.62 -2.54
C ALA A 64 18.60 15.56 -3.04
N GLN A 65 17.34 15.28 -2.69
CA GLN A 65 16.18 16.08 -3.09
C GLN A 65 15.58 16.92 -1.93
N GLY A 66 16.04 16.69 -0.70
CA GLY A 66 15.56 17.39 0.49
C GLY A 66 14.06 17.22 0.71
N CYS A 67 13.53 16.01 0.47
CA CYS A 67 12.11 15.69 0.64
C CYS A 67 11.91 14.23 1.05
N TRP A 68 10.75 13.97 1.64
CA TRP A 68 10.21 12.65 1.91
C TRP A 68 9.46 12.16 0.67
N MET A 69 9.79 10.97 0.18
CA MET A 69 9.19 10.42 -1.03
C MET A 69 9.21 8.89 -1.05
N GLY A 70 8.40 8.29 -1.91
CA GLY A 70 8.44 6.85 -2.16
C GLY A 70 9.73 6.44 -2.88
N TRP A 71 10.50 5.52 -2.29
CA TRP A 71 11.73 5.00 -2.90
C TRP A 71 11.43 4.24 -4.20
N GLU A 72 12.23 4.51 -5.24
CA GLU A 72 12.16 3.95 -6.61
C GLU A 72 10.76 3.93 -7.27
N ARG A 73 9.79 4.69 -6.74
CA ARG A 73 8.39 4.81 -7.20
C ARG A 73 7.82 3.49 -7.74
N LYS A 74 7.59 3.39 -9.05
CA LYS A 74 7.01 2.19 -9.71
C LYS A 74 7.85 0.93 -9.50
N ARG A 75 9.17 1.03 -9.56
CA ARG A 75 10.08 -0.12 -9.36
C ARG A 75 10.10 -0.54 -7.90
N GLY A 76 10.19 0.42 -6.99
CA GLY A 76 10.21 0.14 -5.55
C GLY A 76 8.96 -0.60 -5.08
N LYS A 77 7.76 -0.17 -5.53
CA LYS A 77 6.49 -0.85 -5.21
C LYS A 77 6.50 -2.32 -5.62
N LEU A 78 6.97 -2.63 -6.83
CA LEU A 78 7.01 -4.01 -7.35
C LEU A 78 8.10 -4.84 -6.67
N HIS A 79 9.22 -4.21 -6.32
CA HIS A 79 10.31 -4.87 -5.62
C HIS A 79 9.88 -5.31 -4.21
N GLU A 80 9.33 -4.39 -3.43
CA GLU A 80 8.86 -4.69 -2.07
C GLU A 80 7.66 -5.64 -2.08
N LEU A 81 6.78 -5.56 -3.08
CA LEU A 81 5.74 -6.57 -3.26
C LEU A 81 6.36 -7.97 -3.46
N ASN A 82 7.42 -8.09 -4.26
CA ASN A 82 8.09 -9.37 -4.46
C ASN A 82 8.73 -9.90 -3.17
N LEU A 83 9.35 -9.02 -2.38
CA LEU A 83 9.90 -9.35 -1.07
C LEU A 83 8.80 -9.88 -0.14
N LEU A 84 7.70 -9.13 0.00
CA LEU A 84 6.56 -9.52 0.82
C LEU A 84 5.98 -10.87 0.41
N LEU A 85 5.77 -11.11 -0.89
CA LEU A 85 5.24 -12.37 -1.40
C LEU A 85 6.19 -13.56 -1.20
N ARG A 86 7.50 -13.30 -1.04
CA ARG A 86 8.51 -14.32 -0.71
C ARG A 86 8.65 -14.55 0.79
N GLY A 87 7.86 -13.85 1.61
CA GLY A 87 7.88 -13.96 3.07
C GLY A 87 8.92 -13.06 3.74
N ASP A 88 9.52 -12.13 3.01
CA ASP A 88 10.41 -11.14 3.60
C ASP A 88 9.60 -9.98 4.18
N SER A 89 9.96 -9.56 5.39
CA SER A 89 9.31 -8.46 6.10
C SER A 89 10.06 -7.13 6.00
N ASP A 90 11.26 -7.11 5.41
CA ASP A 90 12.05 -5.88 5.22
C ASP A 90 11.49 -5.04 4.07
N THR A 91 10.32 -4.46 4.33
CA THR A 91 9.61 -3.59 3.41
C THR A 91 9.20 -2.30 4.11
N THR A 92 8.83 -1.30 3.32
CA THR A 92 8.30 -0.03 3.79
C THR A 92 6.78 -0.02 3.87
N PHE A 93 6.12 -1.16 3.64
CA PHE A 93 4.67 -1.28 3.82
C PHE A 93 4.29 -1.05 5.29
N LEU A 94 3.24 -0.26 5.48
CA LEU A 94 2.65 -0.02 6.79
C LEU A 94 1.80 -1.23 7.23
N PRO A 95 1.74 -1.50 8.54
CA PRO A 95 0.94 -2.60 9.11
C PRO A 95 -0.58 -2.36 9.10
#